data_AF-A0A401SL09-F1
#
_entry.id   AF-A0A401SL09-F1
#
_cell.length_a   1.000
_cell.length_b   1.000
_cell.length_c   1.000
_cell.angle_alpha   90.00
_cell.angle_beta   90.00
_cell.angle_gamma   90.00
#
_symmetry.space_group_name_H-M   'P 1'
#
loop_
_entity.id
_entity.type
_entity.pdbx_description
1 polymer ?
#
loop_
_entity_poly.entity_id
_entity_poly.type
_entity_poly.pdbx_seq_one_letter_code
_entity_poly.pdbx_strand_id
1 'polypeptide(L)'
;MGNGAPVLRTPTSKDALYAAIYKYNAGSSQTNLFKLLGASCIAIKQIPQGKEYEIGFALKQTVCTKGMEDVMQDCEYMDDGTILICNAIITISFNVPVPTKTTVSCSPQD
;
A
#
# COMPACT_ATOMS: atom_id res chain seq x y z
N MET A 1 13.21 -5.23 37.77
CA MET A 1 12.84 -6.33 36.86
C MET A 1 11.78 -5.80 35.90
N GLY A 2 12.12 -5.73 34.62
CA GLY A 2 11.21 -5.23 33.58
C GLY A 2 11.78 -5.59 32.22
N ASN A 3 11.91 -6.89 31.94
CA ASN A 3 12.22 -7.38 30.59
C ASN A 3 10.94 -7.24 29.76
N GLY A 4 10.70 -6.05 29.21
CA GLY A 4 9.72 -5.88 28.15
C GLY A 4 10.22 -6.62 26.93
N ALA A 5 9.70 -7.82 26.67
CA ALA A 5 9.95 -8.51 25.42
C ALA A 5 9.60 -7.56 24.26
N PRO A 6 10.39 -7.52 23.17
CA PRO A 6 10.03 -6.73 22.00
C PRO A 6 8.63 -7.14 21.56
N VAL A 7 7.73 -6.16 21.43
CA VAL A 7 6.38 -6.42 20.91
C VAL A 7 6.53 -6.79 19.44
N LEU A 8 6.55 -8.09 19.16
CA LEU A 8 6.52 -8.65 17.80
C LEU A 8 5.17 -8.27 17.18
N ARG A 9 5.16 -7.26 16.31
CA ARG A 9 3.96 -6.93 15.53
C ARG A 9 3.83 -7.98 14.43
N THR A 10 2.64 -8.56 14.28
CA THR A 10 2.33 -9.38 13.12
C THR A 10 1.83 -8.47 11.99
N PRO A 11 2.58 -8.26 10.91
CA PRO A 11 2.10 -7.47 9.79
C PRO A 11 0.90 -8.15 9.12
N THR A 12 0.04 -7.31 8.54
CA THR A 12 -1.18 -7.72 7.82
C THR A 12 -1.09 -7.35 6.35
N SER A 13 -1.94 -7.97 5.53
CA SER A 13 -2.08 -7.58 4.11
C SER A 13 -2.58 -6.14 3.96
N LYS A 14 -3.38 -5.64 4.90
CA LYS A 14 -3.84 -4.24 4.93
C LYS A 14 -2.66 -3.28 5.10
N ASP A 15 -1.71 -3.60 5.97
CA ASP A 15 -0.49 -2.79 6.15
C ASP A 15 0.34 -2.73 4.87
N ALA A 16 0.51 -3.88 4.20
CA ALA A 16 1.22 -3.96 2.94
C ALA A 16 0.51 -3.18 1.82
N LEU A 17 -0.81 -3.26 1.76
CA LEU A 17 -1.61 -2.53 0.78
C LEU A 17 -1.50 -1.01 0.99
N TYR A 18 -1.62 -0.52 2.22
CA TYR A 18 -1.43 0.90 2.50
C TYR A 18 -0.02 1.37 2.17
N ALA A 19 1.01 0.59 2.50
CA ALA A 19 2.38 0.90 2.12
C ALA A 19 2.56 1.02 0.61
N ALA A 20 1.95 0.12 -0.18
CA ALA A 20 2.00 0.17 -1.64
C ALA A 20 1.31 1.43 -2.19
N ILE A 21 0.11 1.75 -1.71
CA ILE A 21 -0.66 2.93 -2.14
C ILE A 21 0.07 4.22 -1.79
N TYR A 22 0.59 4.33 -0.57
CA TYR A 22 1.35 5.48 -0.14
C TYR A 22 2.62 5.68 -0.98
N LYS A 23 3.35 4.59 -1.24
CA LYS A 23 4.54 4.62 -2.10
C LYS A 23 4.22 5.08 -3.52
N TYR A 24 3.12 4.60 -4.10
CA TYR A 24 2.68 5.01 -5.43
C TYR A 24 2.37 6.52 -5.47
N ASN A 25 1.51 7.02 -4.58
CA ASN A 25 1.13 8.43 -4.57
C ASN A 25 2.32 9.38 -4.32
N ALA A 26 3.23 9.01 -3.41
CA ALA A 26 4.43 9.80 -3.13
C ALA A 26 5.40 9.84 -4.32
N GLY A 27 5.54 8.73 -5.07
CA GLY A 27 6.47 8.61 -6.20
C GLY A 27 5.91 8.99 -7.57
N SER A 28 4.58 9.05 -7.71
CA SER A 28 3.90 9.37 -8.97
C SER A 28 4.03 10.85 -9.33
N SER A 29 4.03 11.21 -10.61
CA SER A 29 3.96 12.61 -11.08
C SER A 29 2.53 13.15 -11.20
N GLN A 30 1.53 12.33 -10.88
CA GLN A 30 0.11 12.71 -10.96
C GLN A 30 -0.25 13.78 -9.93
N THR A 31 -1.10 14.74 -10.31
CA THR A 31 -1.58 15.80 -9.41
C THR A 31 -2.57 15.24 -8.38
N ASN A 32 -3.45 14.34 -8.83
CA ASN A 32 -4.47 13.73 -7.99
C ASN A 32 -3.94 12.50 -7.26
N LEU A 33 -4.47 12.26 -6.08
CA LEU A 33 -4.24 11.04 -5.32
C LEU A 33 -5.08 9.89 -5.88
N PHE A 34 -4.56 8.69 -5.68
CA PHE A 34 -5.20 7.43 -6.03
C PHE A 34 -5.56 6.65 -4.76
N LYS A 35 -6.77 6.10 -4.70
CA LYS A 35 -7.25 5.27 -3.59
C LYS A 35 -7.61 3.87 -4.08
N LEU A 36 -7.54 2.90 -3.17
CA LEU A 36 -7.85 1.49 -3.44
C LEU A 36 -9.27 1.30 -3.97
N LEU A 37 -9.40 0.93 -5.23
CA LEU A 37 -10.68 0.50 -5.80
C LEU A 37 -11.02 -0.93 -5.38
N GLY A 38 -10.04 -1.82 -5.37
CA GLY A 38 -10.20 -3.21 -4.94
C GLY A 38 -8.89 -4.00 -4.97
N ALA A 39 -8.83 -5.11 -4.25
CA ALA A 39 -7.70 -6.04 -4.28
C ALA A 39 -8.11 -7.33 -5.01
N SER A 40 -7.28 -7.81 -5.94
CA SER A 40 -7.58 -8.97 -6.78
C SER A 40 -6.88 -10.24 -6.32
N CYS A 41 -5.65 -10.13 -5.80
CA CYS A 41 -4.87 -11.27 -5.33
C CYS A 41 -3.92 -10.86 -4.20
N ILE A 42 -3.76 -11.74 -3.22
CA ILE A 42 -2.80 -11.57 -2.12
C ILE A 42 -2.13 -12.91 -1.86
N ALA A 43 -0.84 -13.00 -2.14
CA ALA A 43 0.01 -14.10 -1.71
C ALA A 43 0.90 -13.65 -0.54
N ILE A 44 1.03 -14.52 0.47
CA ILE A 44 1.80 -14.23 1.69
C ILE A 44 2.86 -15.30 1.86
N LYS A 45 4.12 -14.87 1.93
CA LYS A 45 5.27 -15.72 2.23
C LYS A 45 5.81 -15.37 3.61
N GLN A 46 5.85 -16.37 4.51
CA GLN A 46 6.56 -16.21 5.78
C GLN A 46 8.06 -16.18 5.52
N ILE A 47 8.78 -15.25 6.14
CA ILE A 47 10.23 -15.17 6.10
C ILE A 47 10.77 -15.13 7.55
N PRO A 48 12.04 -15.48 7.80
CA PRO A 48 12.55 -15.65 9.17
C PRO A 48 12.38 -14.43 10.08
N GLN A 49 12.30 -13.22 9.52
CA GLN A 49 12.22 -11.96 10.27
C GLN A 49 10.96 -11.15 9.96
N GLY A 50 9.96 -11.73 9.28
CA GLY A 50 8.80 -10.97 8.82
C GLY A 50 7.87 -11.71 7.87
N LYS A 51 7.16 -10.95 7.04
CA LYS A 51 6.34 -11.46 5.94
C LYS A 51 6.64 -10.69 4.66
N GLU A 52 6.62 -11.41 3.55
CA GLU A 52 6.61 -10.84 2.21
C GLU A 52 5.20 -11.01 1.61
N TYR A 53 4.68 -9.95 1.02
CA TYR A 53 3.37 -9.89 0.39
C TYR A 53 3.55 -9.59 -1.09
N GLU A 54 2.91 -10.39 -1.92
CA GLU A 54 2.72 -10.11 -3.33
C GLU A 54 1.23 -9.82 -3.55
N ILE A 55 0.94 -8.61 -4.03
CA ILE A 55 -0.42 -8.08 -4.04
C ILE A 55 -0.76 -7.55 -5.43
N GLY A 56 -1.82 -8.10 -6.03
CA GLY A 56 -2.51 -7.52 -7.17
C GLY A 56 -3.68 -6.66 -6.69
N PHE A 57 -3.77 -5.41 -7.15
CA PHE A 57 -4.82 -4.48 -6.74
C PHE A 57 -5.11 -3.42 -7.81
N ALA A 58 -6.27 -2.78 -7.70
CA ALA A 58 -6.68 -1.67 -8.54
C ALA A 58 -6.77 -0.38 -7.73
N LEU A 59 -6.32 0.71 -8.34
CA LEU A 59 -6.43 2.07 -7.82
C LEU A 59 -7.36 2.88 -8.70
N LYS A 60 -8.19 3.75 -8.11
CA LYS A 60 -8.96 4.75 -8.86
C LYS A 60 -8.56 6.16 -8.41
N GLN A 61 -8.43 7.04 -9.39
CA GLN A 61 -8.11 8.45 -9.19
C GLN A 61 -9.21 9.15 -8.35
N THR A 62 -8.79 10.05 -7.48
CA THR A 62 -9.67 10.77 -6.54
C THR A 62 -9.67 12.27 -6.80
N VAL A 63 -10.65 12.98 -6.25
CA VAL A 63 -10.72 14.45 -6.34
C VAL A 63 -9.62 15.15 -5.53
N CYS A 64 -9.03 14.45 -4.55
CA CYS A 64 -7.95 14.99 -3.73
C CYS A 64 -6.66 15.14 -4.52
N THR A 65 -5.85 16.11 -4.14
CA THR A 65 -4.55 16.41 -4.74
C THR A 65 -3.41 16.08 -3.77
N LYS A 66 -2.19 16.07 -4.30
CA LYS A 66 -0.98 15.94 -3.48
C LYS A 66 -0.95 16.95 -2.34
N GLY A 67 -0.49 16.50 -1.16
CA GLY A 67 -0.55 17.25 0.10
C GLY A 67 -1.76 16.89 0.97
N MET A 68 -2.69 16.06 0.47
CA MET A 68 -3.85 15.55 1.20
C MET A 68 -3.74 14.06 1.54
N GLU A 69 -2.52 13.50 1.55
CA GLU A 69 -2.28 12.07 1.77
C GLU A 69 -2.83 11.59 3.12
N ASP A 70 -2.81 12.46 4.15
CA ASP A 70 -3.30 12.15 5.50
C ASP A 70 -4.82 11.88 5.54
N VAL A 71 -5.59 12.45 4.60
CA VAL A 71 -7.05 12.30 4.50
C VAL A 71 -7.47 11.48 3.27
N MET A 72 -6.51 10.82 2.61
CA MET A 72 -6.73 10.09 1.36
C MET A 72 -7.89 9.07 1.44
N GLN A 73 -8.13 8.45 2.60
CA GLN A 73 -9.22 7.49 2.76
C GLN A 73 -10.61 8.11 2.59
N ASP A 74 -10.76 9.38 2.95
CA ASP A 74 -12.02 10.13 2.91
C ASP A 74 -12.27 10.76 1.53
N CYS A 75 -11.26 10.79 0.66
CA CYS A 75 -11.35 11.35 -0.68
C CYS A 75 -12.33 10.57 -1.58
N GLU A 76 -13.25 11.28 -2.21
CA GLU A 76 -14.17 10.69 -3.19
C GLU A 76 -13.42 10.29 -4.47
N TYR A 77 -13.90 9.23 -5.12
CA TYR A 77 -13.43 8.89 -6.46
C TYR A 77 -13.90 9.95 -7.45
N MET A 78 -13.07 10.27 -8.44
CA MET A 78 -13.57 10.99 -9.61
C MET A 78 -14.45 10.05 -10.43
N ASP A 79 -15.58 10.55 -10.92
CA ASP A 79 -16.52 9.75 -11.70
C ASP A 79 -15.82 9.17 -12.95
N ASP A 80 -15.12 10.02 -13.69
CA ASP A 80 -14.26 9.72 -14.85
C ASP A 80 -12.79 9.45 -14.48
N GLY A 81 -12.52 9.18 -13.19
CA GLY A 81 -11.18 8.97 -12.68
C GLY A 81 -10.49 7.75 -13.30
N THR A 82 -9.22 7.93 -13.68
CA THR A 82 -8.38 6.86 -14.23
C THR A 82 -8.30 5.68 -13.27
N ILE A 83 -8.44 4.46 -13.80
CA ILE A 83 -8.19 3.23 -13.04
C ILE A 83 -6.82 2.69 -13.41
N LEU A 84 -6.05 2.28 -12.42
CA LEU A 84 -4.75 1.64 -12.57
C LEU A 84 -4.81 0.22 -12.03
N ILE A 85 -4.22 -0.71 -12.76
CA ILE A 85 -3.95 -2.07 -12.30
C ILE A 85 -2.50 -2.13 -11.81
N CYS A 86 -2.34 -2.56 -10.57
CA CYS A 86 -1.07 -2.52 -9.85
C CYS A 86 -0.67 -3.89 -9.34
N ASN A 87 0.64 -4.13 -9.31
CA ASN A 87 1.28 -5.23 -8.60
C ASN A 87 2.31 -4.66 -7.62
N ALA A 88 2.33 -5.20 -6.40
CA ALA A 88 3.28 -4.80 -5.38
C ALA A 88 3.95 -5.98 -4.69
N ILE A 89 5.22 -5.81 -4.35
CA ILE A 89 6.00 -6.71 -3.49
C ILE A 89 6.42 -5.93 -2.25
N ILE A 90 5.89 -6.31 -1.10
CA ILE A 90 6.11 -5.62 0.18
C ILE A 90 6.71 -6.58 1.20
N THR A 91 7.82 -6.19 1.82
CA THR A 91 8.43 -6.94 2.93
C THR A 91 8.28 -6.14 4.22
N ILE A 92 7.68 -6.74 5.25
CA ILE A 92 7.51 -6.10 6.57
C ILE A 92 8.13 -7.01 7.63
N SER A 93 9.10 -6.47 8.37
CA SER A 93 9.77 -7.17 9.46
C SER A 93 8.96 -7.11 10.76
N PHE A 94 9.01 -8.16 11.59
CA PHE A 94 8.26 -8.19 12.86
C PHE A 94 8.72 -7.13 13.88
N ASN A 95 9.97 -6.70 13.76
CA ASN A 95 10.61 -5.76 14.68
C ASN A 95 10.55 -4.29 14.20
N VAL A 96 10.04 -4.04 12.99
CA VAL A 96 10.06 -2.72 12.36
C VAL A 96 8.64 -2.35 11.94
N PRO A 97 8.11 -1.18 12.33
CA PRO A 97 6.73 -0.80 12.02
C PRO A 97 6.54 -0.38 10.56
N VAL A 98 7.63 -0.19 9.81
CA VAL A 98 7.62 0.21 8.40
C VAL A 98 8.13 -0.93 7.49
N PRO A 99 7.67 -0.99 6.23
CA PRO A 99 8.20 -1.95 5.27
C PRO A 99 9.69 -1.75 5.02
N THR A 100 10.45 -2.84 4.96
CA THR A 100 11.88 -2.84 4.63
C THR A 100 12.12 -2.90 3.12
N LYS A 101 11.13 -3.36 2.35
CA LYS A 101 11.11 -3.34 0.90
C LYS A 101 9.70 -3.03 0.40
N THR A 102 9.63 -2.12 -0.58
CA THR A 102 8.38 -1.71 -1.22
C THR A 102 8.63 -1.52 -2.70
N THR A 103 8.14 -2.44 -3.52
CA THR A 103 8.12 -2.31 -4.97
C THR A 103 6.67 -2.22 -5.43
N VAL A 104 6.36 -1.24 -6.27
CA VAL A 104 5.01 -1.02 -6.81
C VAL A 104 5.13 -0.69 -8.29
N SER A 105 4.39 -1.40 -9.12
CA SER A 105 4.28 -1.17 -10.55
C SER A 105 2.81 -1.07 -10.92
N CYS A 106 2.42 -0.01 -11.62
CA CYS A 106 1.03 0.24 -12.01
C CYS A 106 0.95 0.63 -13.48
N SER A 107 -0.11 0.21 -14.17
CA SER A 107 -0.45 0.63 -15.52
C SER A 107 -1.92 1.00 -15.61
N PRO A 108 -2.33 1.90 -16.52
CA PRO A 108 -3.74 2.14 -16.80
C PRO A 108 -4.50 0.84 -17.10
N GLN A 109 -5.76 0.78 -16.68
CA GLN A 109 -6.67 -0.28 -17.09
C GLN A 109 -7.16 0.03 -18.51
N ASP A 110 -6.92 -0.91 -19.44
CA ASP A 110 -7.43 -0.86 -20.82
C ASP A 110 -8.95 -1.02 -20.90
#